data_AF-R4L9F5-F1
#
_entry.id   AF-R4L9F5-F1
#
_cell.length_a   1.000
_cell.length_b   1.000
_cell.length_c   1.000
_cell.angle_alpha   90.00
_cell.angle_beta   90.00
_cell.angle_gamma   90.00
#
_symmetry.space_group_name_H-M   'P 1'
#
loop_
_entity.id
_entity.type
_entity.pdbx_description
1 polymer ?
#
loop_
_entity_poly.entity_id
_entity_poly.type
_entity_poly.pdbx_seq_one_letter_code
_entity_poly.pdbx_strand_id
1 'polypeptide(L)'
;MPYKTFTNGEIFDEDDANTYLMKQANITCTSGSRPSDPVDGMEIYETDTATKRRWFSGQNAWVIWPPQVVEAAETTGQSVTSTGYSVGSPPCDITFAAPPSGKALIMVTGNIAGYSSQGGIYLSFQIRLNNASGTIFNDAFDLNALYNQGVQNLRATYTRYIGNFTPGQVYYIRLMHRIADAGQTGSIIDRRLTVVPLAN
;
A
#
# COMPACT_ATOMS: atom_id res chain seq x y z
N MET A 1 9.18 -12.05 21.97
CA MET A 1 10.38 -11.73 22.78
C MET A 1 10.28 -12.50 24.08
N PRO A 2 11.27 -13.31 24.48
CA PRO A 2 11.20 -13.99 25.75
C PRO A 2 11.34 -12.96 26.87
N TYR A 3 10.33 -12.87 27.73
CA TYR A 3 10.42 -12.12 28.98
C TYR A 3 11.22 -12.96 29.97
N LYS A 4 12.29 -12.40 30.56
CA LYS A 4 12.93 -13.02 31.73
C LYS A 4 12.11 -12.69 32.96
N THR A 5 11.61 -13.71 33.64
CA THR A 5 11.04 -13.55 34.98
C THR A 5 12.18 -13.65 35.97
N PHE A 6 12.56 -12.52 36.56
CA PHE A 6 13.60 -12.49 37.60
C PHE A 6 13.06 -13.10 38.89
N THR A 7 13.83 -14.01 39.48
CA THR A 7 13.54 -14.52 40.82
C THR A 7 14.00 -13.50 41.86
N ASN A 8 13.31 -13.42 43.00
CA ASN A 8 13.72 -12.50 44.06
C ASN A 8 15.14 -12.83 44.54
N GLY A 9 16.04 -11.83 44.49
CA GLY A 9 17.46 -11.98 44.84
C GLY A 9 18.35 -12.48 43.70
N GLU A 10 17.81 -12.71 42.50
CA GLU A 10 18.62 -12.99 41.31
C GLU A 10 19.48 -11.78 40.96
N ILE A 11 20.78 -12.00 40.78
CA ILE A 11 21.72 -10.95 40.39
C ILE A 11 21.51 -10.68 38.91
N PHE A 12 21.20 -9.43 38.59
CA PHE A 12 21.18 -8.95 37.22
C PHE A 12 22.62 -8.86 36.71
N ASP A 13 23.03 -9.84 35.93
CA ASP A 13 24.40 -9.92 35.41
C ASP A 13 24.57 -9.18 34.07
N GLU A 14 25.80 -9.15 33.58
CA GLU A 14 26.13 -8.52 32.30
C GLU A 14 25.41 -9.20 31.12
N ASP A 15 25.18 -10.50 31.22
CA ASP A 15 24.49 -11.26 30.18
C ASP A 15 23.02 -10.86 30.12
N ASP A 16 22.38 -10.63 31.27
CA ASP A 16 21.02 -10.11 31.36
C ASP A 16 20.90 -8.67 30.84
N ALA A 17 21.89 -7.83 31.16
CA ALA A 17 21.96 -6.44 30.67
C ALA A 17 22.00 -6.38 29.14
N ASN A 18 22.90 -7.15 28.55
CA ASN A 18 23.12 -7.18 27.11
C ASN A 18 22.00 -7.93 26.37
N THR A 19 21.42 -8.96 27.00
CA THR A 19 20.44 -9.83 26.34
C THR A 19 19.01 -9.36 26.52
N TYR A 20 18.64 -8.79 27.67
CA TYR A 20 17.25 -8.39 27.97
C TYR A 20 17.02 -6.88 27.96
N LEU A 21 17.87 -6.09 28.61
CA LEU A 21 17.64 -4.64 28.75
C LEU A 21 18.02 -3.87 27.48
N MET A 22 19.19 -4.16 26.90
CA MET A 22 19.65 -3.53 25.66
C MET A 22 18.73 -3.84 24.47
N LYS A 23 18.07 -5.01 24.44
CA LYS A 23 17.11 -5.37 23.38
C LYS A 23 15.74 -4.69 23.52
N GLN A 24 15.47 -4.04 24.66
CA GLN A 24 14.24 -3.26 24.89
C GLN A 24 14.44 -1.76 24.63
N ALA A 25 15.69 -1.29 24.51
CA ALA A 25 15.97 0.10 24.24
C ALA A 25 15.57 0.45 22.79
N ASN A 26 14.82 1.55 22.63
CA ASN A 26 14.56 2.12 21.31
C ASN A 26 15.86 2.78 20.82
N ILE A 27 16.60 2.08 19.97
CA ILE A 27 17.95 2.52 19.59
C ILE A 27 17.83 3.70 18.65
N THR A 28 18.39 4.83 19.10
CA THR A 28 18.47 6.05 18.30
C THR A 28 19.79 6.06 17.54
N CYS A 29 19.74 6.13 16.21
CA CYS A 29 20.92 6.13 15.36
C CYS A 29 20.75 7.08 14.16
N THR A 30 21.72 7.15 13.28
CA THR A 30 21.57 7.76 11.94
C THR A 30 21.53 6.65 10.89
N SER A 31 21.11 6.95 9.67
CA SER A 31 21.03 5.96 8.59
C SER A 31 22.36 5.23 8.26
N GLY A 32 23.50 5.82 8.65
CA GLY A 32 24.84 5.24 8.51
C GLY A 32 25.39 4.51 9.75
N SER A 33 24.71 4.56 10.89
CA SER A 33 25.14 3.93 12.15
C SER A 33 24.16 2.87 12.66
N ARG A 34 23.43 2.25 11.72
CA ARG A 34 22.53 1.12 12.02
C ARG A 34 23.32 -0.05 12.62
N PRO A 35 22.75 -0.80 13.58
CA PRO A 35 23.35 -2.03 14.07
C PRO A 35 23.73 -2.99 12.93
N SER A 36 24.95 -3.54 12.98
CA SER A 36 25.47 -4.50 11.99
C SER A 36 24.87 -5.89 12.14
N ASP A 37 24.51 -6.27 13.37
CA ASP A 37 23.99 -7.60 13.72
C ASP A 37 22.59 -7.51 14.35
N PRO A 38 21.59 -6.98 13.60
CA PRO A 38 20.24 -6.81 14.12
C PRO A 38 19.50 -8.14 14.25
N VAL A 39 18.68 -8.25 15.30
CA VAL A 39 17.76 -9.37 15.50
C VAL A 39 16.40 -9.06 14.88
N ASP A 40 15.68 -10.09 14.44
CA ASP A 40 14.35 -9.92 13.85
C ASP A 40 13.39 -9.17 14.80
N GLY A 41 12.71 -8.15 14.28
CA GLY A 41 11.80 -7.30 15.05
C GLY A 41 12.47 -6.17 15.84
N MET A 42 13.80 -6.06 15.82
CA MET A 42 14.53 -4.94 16.42
C MET A 42 14.06 -3.62 15.82
N GLU A 43 13.74 -2.62 16.66
CA GLU A 43 13.32 -1.29 16.23
C GLU A 43 14.42 -0.25 16.48
N ILE A 44 14.54 0.68 15.55
CA ILE A 44 15.42 1.84 15.64
C ILE A 44 14.63 3.10 15.28
N TYR A 45 15.10 4.24 15.79
CA TYR A 45 14.73 5.55 15.30
C TYR A 45 15.94 6.22 14.64
N GLU A 46 15.80 6.59 13.38
CA GLU A 46 16.82 7.33 12.63
C GLU A 46 16.58 8.84 12.80
N THR A 47 17.57 9.55 13.36
CA THR A 47 17.45 11.00 13.64
C THR A 47 17.61 11.86 12.40
N ASP A 48 18.40 11.41 11.42
CA ASP A 48 18.67 12.11 10.17
C ASP A 48 17.51 12.01 9.18
N THR A 49 16.79 10.88 9.18
CA THR A 49 15.60 10.67 8.34
C THR A 49 14.28 10.91 9.08
N ALA A 50 14.32 11.09 10.40
CA ALA A 50 13.16 11.15 11.28
C ALA A 50 12.20 9.95 11.11
N THR A 51 12.74 8.76 10.78
CA THR A 51 11.94 7.55 10.55
C THR A 51 12.20 6.50 11.62
N LYS A 52 11.13 5.81 12.03
CA LYS A 52 11.25 4.54 12.74
C LYS A 52 11.46 3.43 11.73
N ARG A 53 12.37 2.52 12.04
CA ARG A 53 12.60 1.32 11.25
C ARG A 53 12.55 0.08 12.12
N ARG A 54 12.21 -1.03 11.49
CA ARG A 54 12.28 -2.35 12.10
C ARG A 54 13.10 -3.28 11.22
N TRP A 55 13.97 -4.06 11.83
CA TRP A 55 14.71 -5.10 11.13
C TRP A 55 13.78 -6.27 10.82
N PHE A 56 13.76 -6.66 9.55
CA PHE A 56 13.06 -7.85 9.09
C PHE A 56 14.05 -8.81 8.46
N SER A 57 14.33 -9.90 9.17
CA SER A 57 15.24 -10.97 8.75
C SER A 57 14.86 -11.56 7.39
N GLY A 58 13.55 -11.70 7.11
CA GLY A 58 13.05 -12.20 5.82
C GLY A 58 13.37 -11.32 4.61
N GLN A 59 13.68 -10.03 4.82
CA GLN A 59 14.16 -9.12 3.77
C GLN A 59 15.64 -8.79 3.90
N ASN A 60 16.29 -9.24 4.98
CA ASN A 60 17.64 -8.86 5.37
C ASN A 60 17.85 -7.33 5.32
N ALA A 61 16.86 -6.57 5.81
CA ALA A 61 16.83 -5.12 5.65
C ALA A 61 16.09 -4.40 6.79
N TRP A 62 16.48 -3.14 7.00
CA TRP A 62 15.78 -2.18 7.86
C TRP A 62 14.66 -1.50 7.07
N VAL A 63 13.41 -1.84 7.35
CA VAL A 63 12.24 -1.28 6.66
C VAL A 63 11.59 -0.20 7.50
N ILE A 64 10.90 0.75 6.86
CA ILE A 64 10.16 1.80 7.55
C ILE A 64 9.00 1.19 8.34
N TRP A 65 8.84 1.62 9.59
CA TRP A 65 7.83 1.11 10.53
C TRP A 65 7.11 2.26 11.25
N PRO A 66 5.77 2.28 11.33
CA PRO A 66 4.85 1.38 10.64
C PRO A 66 4.93 1.54 9.11
N PRO A 67 4.47 0.55 8.34
CA PRO A 67 4.40 0.68 6.89
C PRO A 67 3.64 1.95 6.50
N GLN A 68 4.23 2.75 5.60
CA GLN A 68 3.67 4.05 5.23
C GLN A 68 2.45 3.89 4.33
N VAL A 69 1.36 4.60 4.66
CA VAL A 69 0.23 4.77 3.76
C VAL A 69 0.67 5.67 2.60
N VAL A 70 0.38 5.27 1.38
CA VAL A 70 0.68 6.08 0.19
C VAL A 70 -0.61 6.39 -0.57
N GLU A 71 -0.69 7.59 -1.14
CA GLU A 71 -1.88 8.08 -1.83
C GLU A 71 -1.50 8.81 -3.13
N ALA A 72 -2.30 8.58 -4.17
CA ALA A 72 -2.34 9.39 -5.37
C ALA A 72 -3.78 9.87 -5.62
N ALA A 73 -3.92 11.09 -6.13
CA ALA A 73 -5.21 11.66 -6.50
C ALA A 73 -5.08 12.39 -7.83
N GLU A 74 -6.14 12.32 -8.63
CA GLU A 74 -6.27 13.07 -9.88
C GLU A 74 -7.65 13.74 -9.92
N THR A 75 -7.66 15.05 -10.15
CA THR A 75 -8.85 15.90 -10.10
C THR A 75 -9.24 16.45 -11.47
N THR A 76 -8.48 16.15 -12.52
CA THR A 76 -8.80 16.49 -13.90
C THR A 76 -9.93 15.59 -14.38
N GLY A 77 -11.04 16.21 -14.76
CA GLY A 77 -12.19 15.51 -15.34
C GLY A 77 -11.84 14.86 -16.67
N GLN A 78 -12.38 13.67 -16.94
CA GLN A 78 -12.18 12.94 -18.19
C GLN A 78 -13.46 12.23 -18.64
N SER A 79 -13.60 12.11 -19.96
CA SER A 79 -14.63 11.29 -20.61
C SER A 79 -14.08 9.90 -20.91
N VAL A 80 -14.89 8.87 -20.66
CA VAL A 80 -14.50 7.46 -20.87
C VAL A 80 -15.39 6.84 -21.92
N THR A 81 -14.79 6.34 -22.99
CA THR A 81 -15.48 5.70 -24.13
C THR A 81 -15.05 4.25 -24.36
N SER A 82 -14.01 3.78 -23.66
CA SER A 82 -13.45 2.43 -23.85
C SER A 82 -14.29 1.37 -23.14
N THR A 83 -14.64 0.32 -23.86
CA THR A 83 -15.31 -0.88 -23.29
C THR A 83 -14.32 -1.84 -22.63
N GLY A 84 -13.03 -1.74 -22.94
CA GLY A 84 -11.95 -2.42 -22.22
C GLY A 84 -11.32 -1.53 -21.15
N TYR A 85 -10.75 -2.12 -20.11
CA TYR A 85 -10.06 -1.35 -19.07
C TYR A 85 -8.86 -0.57 -19.65
N SER A 86 -8.94 0.75 -19.55
CA SER A 86 -7.88 1.67 -19.98
C SER A 86 -7.40 2.55 -18.83
N VAL A 87 -6.16 3.03 -18.96
CA VAL A 87 -5.61 4.04 -18.07
C VAL A 87 -6.22 5.39 -18.45
N GLY A 88 -6.54 6.21 -17.45
CA GLY A 88 -6.97 7.58 -17.75
C GLY A 88 -5.82 8.54 -17.99
N SER A 89 -6.14 9.73 -18.51
CA SER A 89 -5.16 10.76 -18.82
C SER A 89 -5.54 12.08 -18.13
N PRO A 90 -4.67 12.64 -17.28
CA PRO A 90 -3.40 12.08 -16.78
C PRO A 90 -3.63 10.84 -15.89
N PRO A 91 -2.66 9.90 -15.77
CA PRO A 91 -2.86 8.68 -14.99
C PRO A 91 -2.91 8.97 -13.47
N CYS A 92 -3.76 8.23 -12.76
CA CYS A 92 -3.77 8.23 -11.29
C CYS A 92 -3.10 6.94 -10.82
N ASP A 93 -1.84 7.05 -10.45
CA ASP A 93 -0.98 5.92 -10.11
C ASP A 93 0.02 6.25 -9.01
N ILE A 94 0.55 5.20 -8.37
CA ILE A 94 1.56 5.30 -7.33
C ILE A 94 2.40 4.03 -7.26
N THR A 95 3.61 4.15 -6.74
CA THR A 95 4.46 3.01 -6.38
C THR A 95 4.52 2.83 -4.87
N PHE A 96 4.56 1.58 -4.40
CA PHE A 96 4.80 1.26 -3.00
C PHE A 96 5.69 0.04 -2.86
N ALA A 97 6.48 -0.01 -1.78
CA ALA A 97 7.19 -1.22 -1.39
C ALA A 97 6.26 -2.10 -0.57
N ALA A 98 6.16 -3.38 -0.94
CA ALA A 98 5.33 -4.33 -0.24
C ALA A 98 5.77 -4.49 1.22
N PRO A 99 4.84 -4.47 2.19
CA PRO A 99 5.18 -4.61 3.58
C PRO A 99 5.70 -6.02 3.87
N PRO A 100 6.40 -6.22 5.01
CA PRO A 100 6.85 -7.52 5.48
C PRO A 100 5.74 -8.58 5.59
N SER A 101 4.51 -8.16 5.83
CA SER A 101 3.34 -9.05 5.87
C SER A 101 2.95 -9.63 4.51
N GLY A 102 3.40 -9.02 3.40
CA GLY A 102 2.96 -9.33 2.05
C GLY A 102 1.50 -8.94 1.77
N LYS A 103 0.91 -8.04 2.58
CA LYS A 103 -0.53 -7.70 2.55
C LYS A 103 -0.77 -6.20 2.57
N ALA A 104 -1.73 -5.73 1.78
CA ALA A 104 -2.17 -4.33 1.80
C ALA A 104 -3.69 -4.23 1.56
N LEU A 105 -4.30 -3.17 2.10
CA LEU A 105 -5.61 -2.70 1.67
C LEU A 105 -5.44 -1.65 0.58
N ILE A 106 -6.13 -1.85 -0.53
CA ILE A 106 -6.22 -0.89 -1.62
C ILE A 106 -7.58 -0.21 -1.53
N MET A 107 -7.59 1.11 -1.43
CA MET A 107 -8.80 1.91 -1.44
C MET A 107 -8.85 2.67 -2.75
N VAL A 108 -9.97 2.55 -3.46
CA VAL A 108 -10.25 3.31 -4.66
C VAL A 108 -11.45 4.19 -4.39
N THR A 109 -11.26 5.49 -4.56
CA THR A 109 -12.31 6.49 -4.48
C THR A 109 -12.50 7.08 -5.86
N GLY A 110 -13.75 7.25 -6.28
CA GLY A 110 -14.09 7.89 -7.53
C GLY A 110 -15.35 8.72 -7.40
N ASN A 111 -15.36 9.85 -8.10
CA ASN A 111 -16.54 10.63 -8.40
C ASN A 111 -16.87 10.42 -9.89
N ILE A 112 -17.81 9.51 -10.14
CA ILE A 112 -18.05 8.92 -11.46
C ILE A 112 -19.51 9.08 -11.87
N ALA A 113 -19.78 9.26 -13.16
CA ALA A 113 -21.12 9.25 -13.74
C ALA A 113 -21.18 8.30 -14.94
N GLY A 114 -22.22 7.47 -14.98
CA GLY A 114 -22.58 6.70 -16.16
C GLY A 114 -23.24 7.59 -17.23
N TYR A 115 -23.95 6.97 -18.16
CA TYR A 115 -24.53 7.65 -19.33
C TYR A 115 -26.01 7.35 -19.56
N SER A 116 -26.57 6.35 -18.88
CA SER A 116 -27.99 6.04 -18.93
C SER A 116 -28.44 5.29 -17.68
N SER A 117 -29.75 5.05 -17.54
CA SER A 117 -30.30 4.27 -16.42
C SER A 117 -29.88 2.80 -16.41
N GLN A 118 -29.37 2.25 -17.52
CA GLN A 118 -28.95 0.85 -17.63
C GLN A 118 -27.45 0.69 -17.96
N GLY A 119 -26.80 1.76 -18.42
CA GLY A 119 -25.40 1.77 -18.82
C GLY A 119 -24.55 2.62 -17.87
N GLY A 120 -23.40 2.07 -17.49
CA GLY A 120 -22.59 2.60 -16.41
C GLY A 120 -21.09 2.62 -16.70
N ILE A 121 -20.37 3.20 -15.77
CA ILE A 121 -18.91 3.30 -15.78
C ILE A 121 -18.34 2.47 -14.63
N TYR A 122 -17.22 1.80 -14.90
CA TYR A 122 -16.46 1.02 -13.94
C TYR A 122 -15.13 1.73 -13.65
N LEU A 123 -14.76 1.83 -12.38
CA LEU A 123 -13.46 2.31 -11.93
C LEU A 123 -12.82 1.24 -11.02
N SER A 124 -11.73 0.65 -11.49
CA SER A 124 -10.97 -0.40 -10.80
C SER A 124 -9.50 -0.02 -10.72
N PHE A 125 -8.63 -0.96 -10.33
CA PHE A 125 -7.19 -0.77 -10.29
C PHE A 125 -6.46 -1.97 -10.89
N GLN A 126 -5.24 -1.73 -11.35
CA GLN A 126 -4.31 -2.75 -11.79
C GLN A 126 -3.00 -2.59 -11.02
N ILE A 127 -2.42 -3.71 -10.59
CA ILE A 127 -1.12 -3.77 -9.93
C ILE A 127 -0.13 -4.46 -10.85
N ARG A 128 1.07 -3.90 -10.99
CA ARG A 128 2.19 -4.42 -11.75
C ARG A 128 3.47 -4.45 -10.91
N LEU A 129 4.41 -5.30 -11.31
CA LEU A 129 5.75 -5.31 -10.74
C LEU A 129 6.56 -4.10 -11.23
N ASN A 130 7.28 -3.44 -10.33
CA ASN A 130 8.27 -2.38 -10.59
C ASN A 130 7.74 -1.07 -11.22
N ASN A 131 7.04 -1.12 -12.36
CA ASN A 131 6.64 0.06 -13.13
C ASN A 131 5.39 -0.20 -14.00
N ALA A 132 4.95 0.82 -14.73
CA ALA A 132 3.77 0.79 -15.60
C ALA A 132 3.80 -0.27 -16.71
N SER A 133 4.99 -0.73 -17.09
CA SER A 133 5.21 -1.76 -18.13
C SER A 133 5.54 -3.13 -17.56
N GLY A 134 5.61 -3.28 -16.24
CA GLY A 134 5.93 -4.55 -15.60
C GLY A 134 4.81 -5.59 -15.70
N THR A 135 5.14 -6.82 -15.31
CA THR A 135 4.21 -7.95 -15.28
C THR A 135 3.01 -7.62 -14.40
N ILE A 136 1.81 -7.97 -14.87
CA ILE A 136 0.57 -7.79 -14.12
C ILE A 136 0.58 -8.75 -12.92
N PHE A 137 0.46 -8.17 -11.73
CA PHE A 137 0.30 -8.91 -10.47
C PHE A 137 -1.18 -9.09 -10.13
N ASN A 138 -1.98 -8.04 -10.31
CA ASN A 138 -3.44 -8.11 -10.21
C ASN A 138 -4.04 -7.25 -11.32
N ASP A 139 -4.91 -7.82 -12.15
CA ASP A 139 -5.58 -7.06 -13.19
C ASP A 139 -6.85 -6.36 -12.70
N ALA A 140 -7.31 -5.37 -13.47
CA ALA A 140 -8.60 -4.72 -13.28
C ALA A 140 -9.73 -5.64 -13.78
N PHE A 141 -10.82 -5.72 -13.02
CA PHE A 141 -12.00 -6.48 -13.40
C PHE A 141 -13.26 -6.00 -12.68
N ASP A 142 -14.41 -6.32 -13.27
CA ASP A 142 -15.70 -5.72 -12.92
C ASP A 142 -16.16 -5.98 -11.49
N LEU A 143 -15.98 -7.21 -11.01
CA LEU A 143 -16.38 -7.61 -9.65
C LEU A 143 -15.63 -6.84 -8.57
N ASN A 144 -14.53 -6.17 -8.92
CA ASN A 144 -13.75 -5.33 -8.02
C ASN A 144 -13.58 -3.94 -8.62
N ALA A 145 -14.69 -3.33 -9.01
CA ALA A 145 -14.73 -1.95 -9.46
C ALA A 145 -15.80 -1.16 -8.70
N LEU A 146 -15.58 0.14 -8.52
CA LEU A 146 -16.70 1.05 -8.34
C LEU A 146 -17.51 1.04 -9.61
N TYR A 147 -18.83 0.92 -9.45
CA TYR A 147 -19.76 0.92 -10.55
C TYR A 147 -20.85 1.95 -10.29
N ASN A 148 -21.13 2.78 -11.28
CA ASN A 148 -22.25 3.71 -11.24
C ASN A 148 -23.08 3.57 -12.52
N GLN A 149 -24.37 3.28 -12.35
CA GLN A 149 -25.40 3.38 -13.38
C GLN A 149 -26.11 4.72 -13.22
N GLY A 150 -26.44 5.38 -14.32
CA GLY A 150 -27.11 6.67 -14.31
C GLY A 150 -26.17 7.85 -14.54
N VAL A 151 -26.77 8.97 -14.91
CA VAL A 151 -26.07 10.20 -15.29
C VAL A 151 -25.69 11.09 -14.11
N GLN A 152 -26.09 10.70 -12.90
CA GLN A 152 -25.79 11.46 -11.68
C GLN A 152 -24.40 11.13 -11.18
N ASN A 153 -23.70 12.16 -10.71
CA ASN A 153 -22.38 12.00 -10.11
C ASN A 153 -22.50 11.23 -8.79
N LEU A 154 -21.81 10.11 -8.69
CA LEU A 154 -21.67 9.35 -7.47
C LEU A 154 -20.23 9.41 -7.00
N ARG A 155 -20.03 9.90 -5.77
CA ARG A 155 -18.76 9.77 -5.07
C ARG A 155 -18.81 8.60 -4.10
N ALA A 156 -18.00 7.58 -4.37
CA ALA A 156 -17.94 6.38 -3.55
C ALA A 156 -16.49 5.91 -3.38
N THR A 157 -16.28 5.09 -2.34
CA THR A 157 -15.02 4.42 -2.06
C THR A 157 -15.29 2.93 -1.88
N TYR A 158 -14.47 2.08 -2.46
CA TYR A 158 -14.39 0.68 -2.06
C TYR A 158 -12.98 0.33 -1.63
N THR A 159 -12.89 -0.70 -0.80
CA THR A 159 -11.64 -1.19 -0.25
C THR A 159 -11.49 -2.66 -0.62
N ARG A 160 -10.28 -3.04 -1.03
CA ARG A 160 -9.94 -4.42 -1.36
C ARG A 160 -8.67 -4.84 -0.66
N TYR A 161 -8.73 -6.00 -0.01
CA TYR A 161 -7.55 -6.68 0.51
C TYR A 161 -6.82 -7.40 -0.62
N ILE A 162 -5.50 -7.17 -0.69
CA ILE A 162 -4.59 -7.89 -1.58
C ILE A 162 -3.46 -8.49 -0.73
N GLY A 163 -3.25 -9.79 -0.88
CA GLY A 163 -2.16 -10.52 -0.23
C GLY A 163 -1.14 -11.05 -1.25
N ASN A 164 -0.21 -11.86 -0.77
CA ASN A 164 0.83 -12.52 -1.56
C ASN A 164 1.78 -11.56 -2.28
N PHE A 165 1.93 -10.32 -1.79
CA PHE A 165 3.02 -9.47 -2.23
C PHE A 165 4.34 -10.06 -1.74
N THR A 166 5.36 -10.05 -2.60
CA THR A 166 6.72 -10.41 -2.18
C THR A 166 7.23 -9.29 -1.25
N PRO A 167 7.57 -9.58 0.01
CA PRO A 167 8.03 -8.55 0.94
C PRO A 167 9.21 -7.73 0.38
N GLY A 168 9.13 -6.40 0.46
CA GLY A 168 10.18 -5.48 -0.01
C GLY A 168 10.17 -5.22 -1.52
N GLN A 169 9.45 -6.01 -2.32
CA GLN A 169 9.27 -5.78 -3.75
C GLN A 169 8.49 -4.49 -3.98
N VAL A 170 8.93 -3.68 -4.95
CA VAL A 170 8.21 -2.48 -5.38
C VAL A 170 7.11 -2.87 -6.37
N TYR A 171 5.89 -2.41 -6.08
CA TYR A 171 4.72 -2.56 -6.93
C TYR A 171 4.27 -1.20 -7.44
N TYR A 172 3.86 -1.16 -8.70
CA TYR A 172 3.21 -0.02 -9.34
C TYR A 172 1.72 -0.31 -9.42
N ILE A 173 0.89 0.60 -8.94
CA ILE A 173 -0.56 0.47 -8.96
C ILE A 173 -1.17 1.69 -9.64
N ARG A 174 -2.17 1.47 -10.48
CA ARG A 174 -2.87 2.52 -11.22
C ARG A 174 -4.36 2.29 -11.27
N LEU A 175 -5.13 3.37 -11.39
CA LEU A 175 -6.56 3.30 -11.64
C LEU A 175 -6.85 3.04 -13.11
N MET A 176 -7.80 2.14 -13.33
CA MET A 176 -8.28 1.71 -14.65
C MET A 176 -9.77 1.98 -14.74
N HIS A 177 -10.26 2.36 -15.91
CA HIS A 177 -11.69 2.58 -16.12
C HIS A 177 -12.18 1.92 -17.40
N ARG A 178 -13.49 1.69 -17.48
CA ARG A 178 -14.19 1.30 -18.72
C ARG A 178 -15.66 1.68 -18.64
N ILE A 179 -16.33 1.73 -19.77
CA ILE A 179 -17.79 1.77 -19.86
C ILE A 179 -18.38 0.39 -20.15
N ALA A 180 -19.65 0.19 -19.82
CA ALA A 180 -20.34 -1.07 -20.06
C ALA A 180 -20.56 -1.34 -21.55
N ASP A 181 -20.96 -0.31 -22.32
CA ASP A 181 -21.46 -0.46 -23.69
C ASP A 181 -20.66 0.38 -24.70
N ALA A 182 -20.50 -0.13 -25.93
CA ALA A 182 -19.80 0.60 -26.99
C ALA A 182 -20.59 1.84 -27.46
N GLY A 183 -19.87 2.89 -27.87
CA GLY A 183 -20.47 4.12 -28.42
C GLY A 183 -21.08 5.05 -27.37
N GLN A 184 -20.89 4.77 -26.09
CA GLN A 184 -21.37 5.58 -24.97
C GLN A 184 -20.22 6.37 -24.34
N THR A 185 -20.54 7.33 -23.47
CA THR A 185 -19.54 8.17 -22.79
C THR A 185 -19.87 8.33 -21.32
N GLY A 186 -19.08 7.71 -20.45
CA GLY A 186 -19.10 7.99 -19.01
C GLY A 186 -18.20 9.15 -18.64
N SER A 187 -18.32 9.68 -17.43
CA SER A 187 -17.45 10.74 -16.91
C SER A 187 -16.80 10.34 -15.58
N ILE A 188 -15.57 10.81 -15.38
CA ILE A 188 -14.86 10.77 -14.11
C ILE A 188 -14.47 12.20 -13.80
N ILE A 189 -14.89 12.71 -12.64
CA ILE A 189 -14.60 14.09 -12.20
C ILE A 189 -13.32 14.10 -11.37
N ASP A 190 -13.25 13.20 -10.40
CA ASP A 190 -12.09 13.01 -9.54
C ASP A 190 -11.91 11.54 -9.20
N ARG A 191 -10.66 11.16 -8.90
CA ARG A 191 -10.31 9.81 -8.52
C ARG A 191 -9.11 9.81 -7.58
N ARG A 192 -9.07 8.82 -6.71
CA ARG A 192 -8.00 8.66 -5.71
C ARG A 192 -7.73 7.18 -5.45
N LEU A 193 -6.47 6.91 -5.22
CA LEU A 193 -5.93 5.60 -4.94
C LEU A 193 -5.12 5.70 -3.65
N THR A 194 -5.48 4.91 -2.65
CA THR A 194 -4.75 4.82 -1.38
C THR A 194 -4.32 3.39 -1.16
N VAL A 195 -3.05 3.19 -0.79
CA VAL A 195 -2.52 1.89 -0.38
C VAL A 195 -2.19 1.98 1.10
N VAL A 196 -2.84 1.12 1.88
CA VAL A 196 -2.59 0.96 3.32
C VAL A 196 -1.88 -0.37 3.52
N PRO A 197 -0.54 -0.39 3.66
CA PRO A 197 0.16 -1.63 3.91
C PRO A 197 -0.16 -2.12 5.33
N LEU A 198 -0.35 -3.42 5.48
CA LEU A 198 -0.76 -4.03 6.75
C LEU A 198 0.47 -4.52 7.50
N ALA A 199 0.55 -4.18 8.79
CA ALA A 199 1.45 -4.84 9.72
C ALA A 199 0.96 -6.28 10.02
N ASN A 200 1.89 -7.21 10.27
CA ASN A 200 1.57 -8.46 10.95
C ASN A 200 1.47 -8.21 12.45
#